data_AF-A0A1G4S860-F1
#
_entry.id   AF-A0A1G4S860-F1
#
_cell.length_a   1.000
_cell.length_b   1.000
_cell.length_c   1.000
_cell.angle_alpha   90.00
_cell.angle_beta   90.00
_cell.angle_gamma   90.00
#
_symmetry.space_group_name_H-M   'P 1'
#
loop_
_entity.id
_entity.type
_entity.pdbx_description
1 polymer ?
#
loop_
_entity_poly.entity_id
_entity_poly.type
_entity_poly.pdbx_seq_one_letter_code
_entity_poly.pdbx_strand_id
1 'polypeptide(L)'
;MRKIMSVILILSMAFTLCSCLNEDLYTEEEFLEKLNDTYKGYDFEIVGKKVISNTEIEYFVSPADDPDEEFKVTSTLGAPSDFARYTNRIVISHDLYLYLNPEDAEEHNQKWGSFSYGPEYSHDRKYYATAHPNRETILIDIRYYEDDTPVYSFEPCRMDDFWGICWDKNSYDIWVQSGDIGVVCYSMQDGVWELNEDAVRPDYIISKYDG
;
A
#
# COMPACT_ATOMS: atom_id res chain seq x y z
N MET A 1 33.61 12.58 6.48
CA MET A 1 33.63 11.78 5.24
C MET A 1 32.26 11.14 5.11
N ARG A 2 31.56 11.38 3.99
CA ARG A 2 30.33 10.72 3.48
C ARG A 2 29.06 10.92 4.32
N LYS A 3 28.06 11.69 3.85
CA LYS A 3 27.10 11.48 2.73
C LYS A 3 26.12 10.33 3.01
N ILE A 4 24.82 10.55 2.72
CA ILE A 4 23.76 9.64 2.19
C ILE A 4 22.39 10.31 2.55
N MET A 5 21.67 11.04 1.67
CA MET A 5 20.77 10.65 0.54
C MET A 5 19.66 9.67 0.95
N SER A 6 18.39 10.12 1.09
CA SER A 6 17.25 9.97 0.13
C SER A 6 16.53 8.62 0.37
N VAL A 7 15.25 8.54 0.78
CA VAL A 7 13.97 8.96 0.16
C VAL A 7 13.70 8.27 -1.16
N ILE A 8 12.79 7.28 -1.13
CA ILE A 8 11.65 6.93 -2.02
C ILE A 8 10.98 5.68 -1.33
N LEU A 9 9.73 5.24 -1.48
CA LEU A 9 8.39 5.75 -1.79
C LEU A 9 7.53 4.46 -1.81
N ILE A 10 6.38 4.30 -1.15
CA ILE A 10 5.40 3.27 -1.57
C ILE A 10 4.12 3.96 -1.94
N LEU A 11 4.19 4.51 -3.14
CA LEU A 11 3.04 4.63 -4.00
C LEU A 11 2.42 3.23 -4.15
N SER A 12 1.14 3.05 -3.87
CA SER A 12 0.33 2.13 -4.67
C SER A 12 0.17 2.75 -6.06
N MET A 13 1.28 2.77 -6.81
CA MET A 13 1.26 3.08 -8.23
C MET A 13 0.60 1.85 -8.86
N ALA A 14 -0.73 1.88 -8.96
CA ALA A 14 -1.39 1.14 -10.01
C ALA A 14 -0.86 1.71 -11.33
N PHE A 15 0.30 1.23 -11.79
CA PHE A 15 0.76 1.45 -13.15
C PHE A 15 -0.24 0.72 -14.04
N THR A 16 -1.29 1.44 -14.41
CA THR A 16 -2.25 1.00 -15.41
C THR A 16 -1.53 1.02 -16.74
N LEU A 17 -0.84 -0.07 -17.05
CA LEU A 17 -0.26 -0.27 -18.36
C LEU A 17 -1.39 -0.58 -19.33
N CYS A 18 -1.91 0.48 -19.96
CA CYS A 18 -2.94 0.39 -20.97
C CYS A 18 -2.35 -0.33 -22.20
N SER A 19 -2.57 -1.63 -22.32
CA SER A 19 -2.39 -2.36 -23.58
C SER A 19 -3.73 -2.38 -24.34
N CYS A 20 -3.62 -2.40 -25.66
CA CYS A 20 -4.74 -2.28 -26.59
C CYS A 20 -5.69 -3.49 -26.51
N LEU A 21 -7.01 -3.20 -26.49
CA LEU A 21 -8.14 -4.02 -26.96
C LEU A 21 -7.98 -5.56 -26.87
N ASN A 22 -8.07 -6.12 -25.66
CA ASN A 22 -8.48 -7.52 -25.48
C ASN A 22 -9.61 -7.55 -24.44
N GLU A 23 -10.74 -8.17 -24.80
CA GLU A 23 -11.84 -8.45 -23.87
C GLU A 23 -11.52 -9.62 -22.93
N ASP A 24 -10.35 -10.26 -23.14
CA ASP A 24 -9.85 -11.42 -22.41
C ASP A 24 -8.64 -11.06 -21.55
N LEU A 25 -8.45 -11.78 -20.45
CA LEU A 25 -7.25 -11.68 -19.60
C LEU A 25 -5.99 -11.99 -20.41
N TYR A 26 -4.85 -11.43 -20.00
CA TYR A 26 -3.58 -11.81 -20.60
C TYR A 26 -3.38 -13.33 -20.53
N THR A 27 -2.92 -13.90 -21.65
CA THR A 27 -2.26 -15.21 -21.62
C THR A 27 -1.02 -15.14 -20.74
N GLU A 28 -0.51 -16.29 -20.30
CA GLU A 28 0.72 -16.36 -19.49
C GLU A 28 1.92 -15.70 -20.19
N GLU A 29 2.05 -15.90 -21.50
CA GLU A 29 3.10 -15.31 -22.33
C GLU A 29 2.97 -13.78 -22.39
N GLU A 30 1.78 -13.26 -22.67
CA GLU A 30 1.52 -11.81 -22.68
C GLU A 30 1.71 -11.17 -21.30
N PHE A 31 1.31 -11.88 -20.24
CA PHE A 31 1.50 -11.42 -18.86
C PHE A 31 2.98 -11.30 -18.52
N LEU A 32 3.77 -12.34 -18.81
CA LEU A 32 5.21 -12.35 -18.56
C LEU A 32 5.95 -11.32 -19.40
N GLU A 33 5.65 -11.24 -20.70
CA GLU A 33 6.21 -10.22 -21.58
C GLU A 33 5.94 -8.83 -21.00
N LYS A 34 4.70 -8.57 -20.58
CA LYS A 34 4.32 -7.29 -20.00
C LYS A 34 5.01 -7.00 -18.68
N LEU A 35 5.13 -7.99 -17.81
CA LEU A 35 5.79 -7.87 -16.51
C LEU A 35 7.28 -7.55 -16.70
N ASN A 36 7.98 -8.31 -17.54
CA ASN A 36 9.41 -8.15 -17.82
C ASN A 36 9.71 -6.83 -18.57
N ASP A 37 8.84 -6.42 -19.50
CA ASP A 37 8.97 -5.12 -20.18
C ASP A 37 8.82 -3.93 -19.23
N THR A 38 7.97 -4.10 -18.21
CA THR A 38 7.72 -3.06 -17.19
C THR A 38 8.89 -2.94 -16.24
N TYR A 39 9.40 -4.09 -15.77
CA TYR A 39 10.47 -4.17 -14.77
C TYR A 39 11.78 -4.56 -15.43
N LYS A 40 12.25 -3.71 -16.34
CA LYS A 40 13.49 -3.93 -17.10
C LYS A 40 14.66 -4.19 -16.17
N GLY A 41 15.34 -5.32 -16.40
CA GLY A 41 16.48 -5.76 -15.59
C GLY A 41 16.15 -6.96 -14.72
N TYR A 42 14.87 -7.32 -14.60
CA TYR A 42 14.42 -8.59 -14.04
C TYR A 42 13.86 -9.47 -15.16
N ASP A 43 14.08 -10.77 -15.03
CA ASP A 43 13.48 -11.79 -15.88
C ASP A 43 12.64 -12.69 -14.99
N PHE A 44 11.33 -12.53 -15.02
CA PHE A 44 10.41 -13.29 -14.18
C PHE A 44 9.96 -14.57 -14.87
N GLU A 45 9.81 -15.63 -14.07
CA GLU A 45 9.19 -16.89 -14.47
C GLU A 45 7.90 -17.12 -13.67
N ILE A 46 6.86 -17.67 -14.30
CA ILE A 46 5.64 -18.10 -13.59
C ILE A 46 5.93 -19.45 -12.93
N VAL A 47 5.85 -19.50 -11.60
CA VAL A 47 6.00 -20.73 -10.82
C VAL A 47 4.65 -21.30 -10.37
N GLY A 48 3.61 -20.48 -10.38
CA GLY A 48 2.25 -20.91 -10.04
C GLY A 48 1.17 -19.98 -10.58
N LYS A 49 -0.07 -20.49 -10.61
CA LYS A 49 -1.24 -19.67 -10.93
C LYS A 49 -2.48 -20.14 -10.22
N LYS A 50 -3.39 -19.20 -9.96
CA LYS A 50 -4.69 -19.43 -9.35
C LYS A 50 -5.74 -18.56 -10.04
N VAL A 51 -6.72 -19.20 -10.66
CA VAL A 51 -7.86 -18.50 -11.27
C VAL A 51 -8.82 -18.11 -10.15
N ILE A 52 -8.99 -16.81 -9.94
CA ILE A 52 -9.90 -16.28 -8.91
C ILE A 52 -11.30 -16.12 -9.50
N SER A 53 -11.39 -15.55 -10.71
CA SER A 53 -12.65 -15.38 -11.45
C SER A 53 -12.39 -15.36 -12.96
N ASN A 54 -13.43 -15.16 -13.76
CA ASN A 54 -13.29 -14.95 -15.20
C ASN A 54 -12.66 -13.60 -15.57
N THR A 55 -12.46 -12.70 -14.60
CA THR A 55 -11.86 -11.38 -14.79
C THR A 55 -10.61 -11.19 -13.93
N GLU A 56 -10.14 -12.23 -13.25
CA GLU A 56 -9.01 -12.13 -12.32
C GLU A 56 -8.23 -13.45 -12.21
N ILE A 57 -6.93 -13.36 -12.44
CA ILE A 57 -5.97 -14.45 -12.24
C ILE A 57 -4.84 -13.94 -11.34
N GLU A 58 -4.50 -14.73 -10.35
CA GLU A 58 -3.34 -14.53 -9.50
C GLU A 58 -2.20 -15.40 -10.04
N TYR A 59 -1.07 -14.77 -10.37
CA TYR A 59 0.17 -15.41 -10.77
C TYR A 59 1.16 -15.37 -9.60
N PHE A 60 1.88 -16.47 -9.43
CA PHE A 60 3.04 -16.56 -8.55
C PHE A 60 4.25 -16.57 -9.45
N VAL A 61 5.14 -15.60 -9.27
CA VAL A 61 6.32 -15.38 -10.11
C VAL A 61 7.58 -15.36 -9.28
N SER A 62 8.68 -15.81 -9.87
CA SER A 62 10.01 -15.75 -9.27
C SER A 62 10.99 -15.11 -10.25
N PRO A 63 11.93 -14.27 -9.78
CA PRO A 63 13.05 -13.85 -10.60
C PRO A 63 13.87 -15.07 -11.03
N ALA A 64 14.27 -15.13 -12.31
CA ALA A 64 15.06 -16.24 -12.84
C ALA A 64 16.44 -16.37 -12.18
N ASP A 65 16.96 -15.27 -11.64
CA ASP A 65 18.21 -15.21 -10.88
C ASP A 65 18.05 -15.50 -9.38
N ASP A 66 16.81 -15.59 -8.88
CA ASP A 66 16.47 -15.89 -7.49
C ASP A 66 15.19 -16.74 -7.38
N PRO A 67 15.25 -18.03 -7.80
CA PRO A 67 14.07 -18.88 -7.95
C PRO A 67 13.44 -19.33 -6.62
N ASP A 68 14.11 -19.08 -5.50
CA ASP A 68 13.62 -19.43 -4.16
C ASP A 68 12.68 -18.33 -3.59
N GLU A 69 12.70 -17.12 -4.17
CA GLU A 69 11.80 -16.03 -3.81
C GLU A 69 10.57 -16.02 -4.72
N GLU A 70 9.39 -16.12 -4.12
CA GLU A 70 8.11 -16.18 -4.83
C GLU A 70 7.27 -14.94 -4.50
N PHE A 71 6.75 -14.32 -5.55
CA PHE A 71 5.96 -13.11 -5.45
C PHE A 71 4.59 -13.26 -6.09
N LYS A 72 3.61 -12.62 -5.45
CA LYS A 72 2.24 -12.59 -5.95
C LYS A 72 2.01 -11.42 -6.89
N VAL A 73 1.38 -11.67 -8.03
CA VAL A 73 1.01 -10.66 -9.01
C VAL A 73 -0.37 -10.97 -9.59
N THR A 74 -1.29 -10.02 -9.53
CA THR A 74 -2.66 -10.21 -10.00
C THR A 74 -2.86 -9.56 -11.37
N SER A 75 -3.38 -10.34 -12.32
CA SER A 75 -3.91 -9.84 -13.59
C SER A 75 -5.42 -9.69 -13.49
N THR A 76 -5.94 -8.49 -13.77
CA THR A 76 -7.38 -8.18 -13.70
C THR A 76 -7.90 -7.53 -14.97
N LEU A 77 -9.12 -7.87 -15.35
CA LEU A 77 -9.92 -7.15 -16.34
C LEU A 77 -10.79 -6.12 -15.63
N GLY A 78 -10.38 -4.85 -15.67
CA GLY A 78 -11.15 -3.75 -15.08
C GLY A 78 -12.01 -3.02 -16.11
N ALA A 79 -13.27 -2.75 -15.78
CA ALA A 79 -14.06 -1.72 -16.47
C ALA A 79 -13.62 -0.32 -15.98
N PRO A 80 -13.35 0.64 -16.87
CA PRO A 80 -13.10 2.02 -16.46
C PRO A 80 -14.37 2.58 -15.81
N SER A 81 -14.19 3.47 -14.84
CA SER A 81 -15.25 4.12 -14.07
C SER A 81 -16.27 4.87 -14.94
N ASP A 82 -15.96 5.13 -16.21
CA ASP A 82 -16.83 5.80 -17.16
C ASP A 82 -16.72 5.12 -18.54
N PHE A 83 -17.81 4.48 -18.97
CA PHE A 83 -18.12 4.03 -20.34
C PHE A 83 -16.99 4.08 -21.38
N ALA A 84 -16.15 3.04 -21.44
CA ALA A 84 -15.72 2.32 -22.66
C ALA A 84 -14.49 1.43 -22.40
N ARG A 85 -14.68 0.11 -22.59
CA ARG A 85 -13.67 -0.96 -22.79
C ARG A 85 -13.03 -1.52 -21.53
N TYR A 86 -13.04 -2.85 -21.38
CA TYR A 86 -12.24 -3.55 -20.38
C TYR A 86 -10.74 -3.35 -20.69
N THR A 87 -9.95 -3.12 -19.64
CA THR A 87 -8.49 -3.02 -19.75
C THR A 87 -7.84 -4.04 -18.83
N ASN A 88 -6.83 -4.75 -19.33
CA ASN A 88 -6.00 -5.61 -18.51
C ASN A 88 -5.07 -4.77 -17.64
N ARG A 89 -5.03 -5.08 -16.35
CA ARG A 89 -4.17 -4.45 -15.35
C ARG A 89 -3.35 -5.52 -14.64
N ILE A 90 -2.08 -5.20 -14.40
CA ILE A 90 -1.16 -6.00 -13.57
C ILE A 90 -1.00 -5.26 -12.25
N VAL A 91 -1.24 -5.96 -11.14
CA VAL A 91 -1.10 -5.46 -9.78
C VAL A 91 -0.06 -6.33 -9.08
N ILE A 92 1.10 -5.76 -8.76
CA ILE A 92 2.15 -6.49 -8.04
C ILE A 92 1.89 -6.44 -6.53
N SER A 93 2.30 -7.50 -5.82
CA SER A 93 2.33 -7.49 -4.36
C SER A 93 3.33 -6.47 -3.82
N HIS A 94 3.13 -6.08 -2.58
CA HIS A 94 4.04 -5.20 -1.86
C HIS A 94 5.44 -5.82 -1.70
N ASP A 95 5.51 -7.12 -1.48
CA ASP A 95 6.79 -7.82 -1.33
C ASP A 95 7.60 -7.76 -2.63
N LEU A 96 6.93 -7.92 -3.78
CA LEU A 96 7.58 -7.71 -5.08
C LEU A 96 8.02 -6.26 -5.28
N TYR A 97 7.21 -5.30 -4.84
CA TYR A 97 7.57 -3.89 -4.92
C TYR A 97 8.85 -3.59 -4.13
N LEU A 98 8.95 -4.08 -2.90
CA LEU A 98 10.12 -3.92 -2.05
C LEU A 98 11.34 -4.66 -2.61
N TYR A 99 11.14 -5.86 -3.15
CA TYR A 99 12.21 -6.61 -3.82
C TYR A 99 12.79 -5.84 -5.01
N LEU A 100 11.90 -5.25 -5.83
CA LEU A 100 12.27 -4.44 -6.99
C LEU A 100 12.94 -3.12 -6.60
N ASN A 101 12.64 -2.58 -5.41
CA ASN A 101 13.12 -1.30 -4.91
C ASN A 101 13.77 -1.46 -3.51
N PRO A 102 14.94 -2.11 -3.42
CA PRO A 102 15.55 -2.45 -2.13
C PRO A 102 15.97 -1.22 -1.30
N GLU A 103 16.17 -0.05 -1.94
CA GLU A 103 16.42 1.21 -1.24
C GLU A 103 15.20 1.64 -0.39
N ASP A 104 13.99 1.39 -0.90
CA ASP A 104 12.75 1.71 -0.20
C ASP A 104 12.52 0.72 0.96
N ALA A 105 12.99 -0.53 0.83
CA ALA A 105 12.93 -1.53 1.89
C ALA A 105 13.79 -1.17 3.12
N GLU A 106 14.93 -0.52 2.91
CA GLU A 106 15.78 -0.03 4.02
C GLU A 106 15.16 1.19 4.71
N GLU A 107 14.51 2.11 3.97
CA GLU A 107 13.82 3.28 4.53
C GLU A 107 12.53 2.90 5.28
N HIS A 108 11.84 1.86 4.82
CA HIS A 108 10.61 1.33 5.41
C HIS A 108 10.81 0.67 6.79
N ASN A 109 12.04 0.32 7.15
CA ASN A 109 12.34 -0.32 8.43
C ASN A 109 12.47 0.66 9.61
N GLN A 110 12.53 2.00 9.42
CA GLN A 110 12.76 2.95 10.52
C GLN A 110 12.17 4.39 10.32
N LYS A 111 10.86 4.56 10.16
CA LYS A 111 10.19 5.87 10.33
C LYS A 111 9.04 5.86 11.33
N TRP A 112 9.31 5.31 12.52
CA TRP A 112 8.41 5.53 13.64
C TRP A 112 8.32 7.02 13.97
N GLY A 113 7.10 7.51 14.12
CA GLY A 113 6.84 8.88 14.55
C GLY A 113 6.90 9.94 13.47
N SER A 114 6.73 9.57 12.20
CA SER A 114 6.42 10.52 11.13
C SER A 114 5.04 10.25 10.57
N PHE A 115 4.29 11.32 10.26
CA PHE A 115 3.00 11.21 9.58
C PHE A 115 3.20 11.03 8.08
N SER A 116 2.43 10.12 7.49
CA SER A 116 2.51 9.75 6.08
C SER A 116 1.12 9.66 5.45
N TYR A 117 1.04 10.00 4.17
CA TYR A 117 -0.18 9.80 3.36
C TYR A 117 -0.26 8.38 2.79
N GLY A 118 0.86 7.65 2.75
CA GLY A 118 0.93 6.29 2.23
C GLY A 118 0.38 5.24 3.20
N PRO A 119 0.39 3.96 2.81
CA PRO A 119 0.08 2.86 3.71
C PRO A 119 1.03 2.85 4.91
N GLU A 120 0.47 2.77 6.11
CA GLU A 120 1.22 2.73 7.37
C GLU A 120 0.88 1.45 8.13
N TYR A 121 1.87 0.84 8.79
CA TYR A 121 1.77 -0.53 9.31
C TYR A 121 1.84 -0.56 10.84
N SER A 122 1.08 -1.44 11.46
CA SER A 122 1.20 -1.70 12.89
C SER A 122 2.59 -2.26 13.22
N HIS A 123 3.02 -2.07 14.47
CA HIS A 123 4.35 -2.46 14.96
C HIS A 123 4.73 -3.93 14.73
N ASP A 124 3.74 -4.81 14.65
CA ASP A 124 3.87 -6.25 14.41
C ASP A 124 3.45 -6.68 13.00
N ARG A 125 3.14 -5.73 12.11
CA ARG A 125 2.60 -5.94 10.76
C ARG A 125 1.33 -6.81 10.73
N LYS A 126 0.56 -6.84 11.82
CA LYS A 126 -0.75 -7.48 11.80
C LYS A 126 -1.75 -6.70 10.96
N TYR A 127 -1.68 -5.38 11.03
CA TYR A 127 -2.57 -4.47 10.32
C TYR A 127 -1.79 -3.45 9.49
N TYR A 128 -2.48 -2.91 8.49
CA TYR A 128 -2.05 -1.69 7.84
C TYR A 128 -3.24 -0.74 7.66
N ALA A 129 -2.96 0.55 7.67
CA ALA A 129 -3.94 1.63 7.54
C ALA A 129 -3.64 2.43 6.27
N THR A 130 -4.69 2.80 5.54
CA THR A 130 -4.60 3.62 4.32
C THR A 130 -5.58 4.78 4.37
N ALA A 131 -5.17 5.94 3.87
CA ALA A 131 -6.02 7.12 3.77
C ALA A 131 -6.57 7.26 2.34
N HIS A 132 -7.89 7.40 2.21
CA HIS A 132 -8.58 7.60 0.94
C HIS A 132 -9.49 8.83 1.01
N PRO A 133 -9.53 9.67 -0.03
CA PRO A 133 -10.56 10.68 -0.16
C PRO A 133 -11.98 10.08 -0.11
N ASN A 134 -12.83 10.57 0.78
CA ASN A 134 -14.26 10.31 0.79
C ASN A 134 -15.05 11.62 0.85
N ARG A 135 -15.52 12.07 -0.32
CA ARG A 135 -16.18 13.37 -0.53
C ARG A 135 -15.31 14.53 -0.03
N GLU A 136 -15.65 15.10 1.12
CA GLU A 136 -14.94 16.24 1.74
C GLU A 136 -14.01 15.80 2.89
N THR A 137 -13.94 14.50 3.18
CA THR A 137 -13.20 13.91 4.30
C THR A 137 -12.14 12.92 3.83
N ILE A 138 -11.23 12.53 4.72
CA ILE A 138 -10.42 11.31 4.53
C ILE A 138 -11.13 10.15 5.24
N LEU A 139 -11.24 9.02 4.56
CA LEU A 139 -11.52 7.72 5.15
C LEU A 139 -10.20 7.02 5.43
N ILE A 140 -9.94 6.68 6.68
CA ILE A 140 -8.88 5.75 7.06
C ILE A 140 -9.46 4.35 7.07
N ASP A 141 -8.92 3.47 6.24
CA ASP A 141 -9.30 2.05 6.14
C ASP A 141 -8.18 1.18 6.71
N ILE A 142 -8.52 0.32 7.66
CA ILE A 142 -7.60 -0.59 8.36
C ILE A 142 -7.91 -2.01 7.91
N ARG A 143 -6.86 -2.75 7.54
CA ARG A 143 -6.97 -4.11 7.02
C ARG A 143 -5.93 -5.02 7.65
N TYR A 144 -6.21 -6.33 7.63
CA TYR A 144 -5.19 -7.32 7.89
C TYR A 144 -4.13 -7.27 6.79
N TYR A 145 -2.86 -7.32 7.18
CA TYR A 145 -1.74 -7.29 6.23
C TYR A 145 -1.64 -8.58 5.42
N GLU A 146 -1.96 -9.74 6.03
CA GLU A 146 -1.78 -11.06 5.42
C GLU A 146 -2.64 -11.28 4.17
N ASP A 147 -3.90 -10.87 4.21
CA ASP A 147 -4.92 -11.25 3.22
C ASP A 147 -5.76 -10.08 2.71
N ASP A 148 -5.43 -8.85 3.11
CA ASP A 148 -6.17 -7.64 2.75
C ASP A 148 -7.62 -7.61 3.27
N THR A 149 -7.98 -8.46 4.24
CA THR A 149 -9.33 -8.48 4.81
C THR A 149 -9.61 -7.18 5.58
N PRO A 150 -10.71 -6.46 5.26
CA PRO A 150 -11.08 -5.24 5.98
C PRO A 150 -11.38 -5.50 7.46
N VAL A 151 -10.87 -4.62 8.33
CA VAL A 151 -11.04 -4.70 9.78
C VAL A 151 -11.95 -3.60 10.27
N TYR A 152 -11.61 -2.35 9.97
CA TYR A 152 -12.32 -1.18 10.47
C TYR A 152 -12.03 0.05 9.61
N SER A 153 -12.90 1.05 9.66
CA SER A 153 -12.66 2.34 9.01
C SER A 153 -13.31 3.49 9.74
N PHE A 154 -12.72 4.69 9.61
CA PHE A 154 -13.22 5.90 10.24
C PHE A 154 -12.79 7.16 9.47
N GLU A 155 -13.50 8.28 9.70
CA GLU A 155 -13.27 9.55 9.00
C GLU A 155 -12.79 10.63 9.98
N PRO A 156 -11.48 10.85 10.13
CA PRO A 156 -10.99 11.72 11.20
C PRO A 156 -11.14 13.21 10.91
N CYS A 157 -11.02 13.63 9.65
CA CYS A 157 -10.93 15.03 9.30
C CYS A 157 -11.27 15.30 7.83
N ARG A 158 -11.26 16.58 7.47
CA ARG A 158 -11.38 17.03 6.08
C ARG A 158 -10.17 16.63 5.24
N MET A 159 -10.42 16.42 3.96
CA MET A 159 -9.39 16.02 2.99
C MET A 159 -8.29 17.06 2.83
N ASP A 160 -8.65 18.33 2.66
CA ASP A 160 -7.71 19.40 2.30
C ASP A 160 -6.67 19.68 3.40
N ASP A 161 -7.01 19.36 4.64
CA ASP A 161 -6.17 19.60 5.81
C ASP A 161 -5.51 18.32 6.35
N PHE A 162 -5.68 17.16 5.71
CA PHE A 162 -5.08 15.92 6.18
C PHE A 162 -3.60 15.82 5.84
N TRP A 163 -2.77 15.52 6.83
CA TRP A 163 -1.31 15.46 6.67
C TRP A 163 -0.73 14.06 6.82
N GLY A 164 -1.43 13.14 7.50
CA GLY A 164 -1.06 11.73 7.47
C GLY A 164 -1.48 10.91 8.68
N ILE A 165 -1.14 9.62 8.60
CA ILE A 165 -1.29 8.58 9.61
C ILE A 165 0.09 8.27 10.19
N CYS A 166 0.16 7.90 11.47
CA CYS A 166 1.35 7.34 12.10
C CYS A 166 0.92 6.29 13.13
N TRP A 167 1.40 5.05 13.00
CA TRP A 167 1.19 4.05 14.05
C TRP A 167 2.10 4.32 15.25
N ASP A 168 1.61 4.01 16.44
CA ASP A 168 2.46 3.89 17.63
C ASP A 168 3.32 2.62 17.55
N LYS A 169 4.59 2.74 17.93
CA LYS A 169 5.58 1.66 17.81
C LYS A 169 5.41 0.52 18.82
N ASN A 170 4.60 0.72 19.86
CA ASN A 170 4.44 -0.22 20.97
C ASN A 170 2.99 -0.68 21.17
N SER A 171 2.06 -0.20 20.35
CA SER A 171 0.64 -0.45 20.51
C SER A 171 -0.06 -0.46 19.15
N TYR A 172 -1.38 -0.57 19.18
CA TYR A 172 -2.21 -0.40 17.99
C TYR A 172 -2.81 1.00 17.92
N ASP A 173 -2.27 1.98 18.65
CA ASP A 173 -2.74 3.35 18.54
C ASP A 173 -2.35 3.94 17.16
N ILE A 174 -3.29 4.66 16.57
CA ILE A 174 -3.11 5.38 15.30
C ILE A 174 -3.19 6.87 15.59
N TRP A 175 -2.10 7.57 15.30
CA TRP A 175 -2.04 9.02 15.34
C TRP A 175 -2.41 9.58 13.98
N VAL A 176 -3.28 10.57 13.96
CA VAL A 176 -3.67 11.30 12.75
C VAL A 176 -3.27 12.75 12.90
N GLN A 177 -2.62 13.29 11.87
CA GLN A 177 -2.33 14.72 11.80
C GLN A 177 -3.17 15.41 10.74
N SER A 178 -3.78 16.54 11.12
CA SER A 178 -4.46 17.45 10.23
C SER A 178 -4.29 18.91 10.67
N GLY A 179 -4.40 19.84 9.73
CA GLY A 179 -4.41 21.28 10.01
C GLY A 179 -5.57 21.74 10.88
N ASP A 180 -6.74 21.09 10.76
CA ASP A 180 -7.98 21.49 11.45
C ASP A 180 -8.05 20.99 12.89
N ILE A 181 -7.62 19.74 13.11
CA ILE A 181 -7.76 19.05 14.41
C ILE A 181 -6.43 18.83 15.14
N GLY A 182 -5.31 19.26 14.54
CA GLY A 182 -3.98 19.03 15.08
C GLY A 182 -3.58 17.56 14.99
N VAL A 183 -2.97 17.05 16.06
CA VAL A 183 -2.57 15.63 16.17
C VAL A 183 -3.49 14.96 17.18
N VAL A 184 -4.23 13.95 16.74
CA VAL A 184 -5.16 13.19 17.58
C VAL A 184 -4.84 11.69 17.54
N CYS A 185 -5.22 10.96 18.58
CA CYS A 185 -5.02 9.52 18.68
C CYS A 185 -6.34 8.78 18.52
N TYR A 186 -6.30 7.68 17.78
CA TYR A 186 -7.33 6.65 17.76
C TYR A 186 -6.77 5.40 18.41
N SER A 187 -7.32 5.00 19.55
CA SER A 187 -6.86 3.83 20.29
C SER A 187 -7.71 2.60 19.98
N MET A 188 -7.07 1.44 19.90
CA MET A 188 -7.78 0.18 19.65
C MET A 188 -8.48 -0.30 20.94
N GLN A 189 -9.80 -0.42 20.90
CA GLN A 189 -10.63 -1.01 21.95
C GLN A 189 -11.56 -2.05 21.34
N ASP A 190 -11.52 -3.29 21.83
CA ASP A 190 -12.36 -4.40 21.35
C ASP A 190 -12.36 -4.62 19.82
N GLY A 191 -11.22 -4.37 19.17
CA GLY A 191 -11.04 -4.52 17.71
C GLY A 191 -11.50 -3.31 16.89
N VAL A 192 -11.81 -2.20 17.55
CA VAL A 192 -12.32 -0.96 16.96
C VAL A 192 -11.37 0.19 17.29
N TRP A 193 -11.19 1.15 16.39
CA TRP A 193 -10.38 2.34 16.65
C TRP A 193 -11.27 3.52 17.00
N GLU A 194 -11.18 4.01 18.22
CA GLU A 194 -11.97 5.14 18.71
C GLU A 194 -11.07 6.32 19.10
N LEU A 195 -11.58 7.53 18.89
CA LEU A 195 -10.88 8.76 19.25
C LEU A 195 -10.59 8.76 20.76
N ASN A 196 -9.32 8.86 21.11
CA ASN A 196 -8.84 8.94 22.48
C ASN A 196 -8.32 10.35 22.77
N GLU A 197 -9.19 11.19 23.35
CA GLU A 197 -8.86 12.58 23.70
C GLU A 197 -7.85 12.68 24.84
N ASP A 198 -7.72 11.63 25.66
CA ASP A 198 -6.80 11.56 26.79
C ASP A 198 -5.40 11.03 26.39
N ALA A 199 -5.23 10.62 25.13
CA ALA A 199 -3.97 10.08 24.65
C ALA A 199 -2.86 11.15 24.70
N VAL A 200 -1.75 10.80 25.36
CA VAL A 200 -0.56 11.63 25.39
C VAL A 200 0.34 11.23 24.22
N ARG A 201 0.52 12.15 23.27
CA ARG A 201 1.41 11.94 22.12
C ARG A 201 2.83 11.63 22.59
N PRO A 202 3.39 10.46 22.23
CA PRO A 202 4.78 10.16 22.52
C PRO A 202 5.73 11.16 21.85
N ASP A 203 6.80 11.53 22.55
CA ASP A 203 7.79 12.52 22.06
C ASP A 203 8.48 12.13 20.74
N TYR A 204 8.46 10.84 20.38
CA TYR A 204 9.03 10.38 19.13
C TYR A 204 8.10 10.62 17.93
N ILE A 205 6.81 10.90 18.14
CA ILE A 205 5.85 11.22 17.10
C ILE A 205 5.91 12.72 16.82
N ILE A 206 6.65 13.06 15.77
CA ILE A 206 6.95 14.44 15.38
C ILE A 206 5.83 14.98 14.51
N SER A 207 5.20 16.04 14.99
CA SER A 207 4.22 16.84 14.26
C SER A 207 4.93 17.78 13.32
N LYS A 208 4.32 18.06 12.17
CA LYS A 208 4.71 19.18 11.29
C LYS A 208 4.79 20.54 12.01
N TYR A 209 4.15 20.69 13.18
CA TYR A 209 4.19 21.93 13.98
C TYR A 209 5.28 21.96 15.06
N ASP A 210 6.04 20.89 15.28
CA ASP A 210 7.09 20.85 16.32
C ASP A 210 8.40 21.58 15.91
N GLY A 211 8.33 22.41 14.87
CA GLY A 211 9.46 23.19 14.32
C GLY A 211 9.72 24.51 15.02
#